data_AF-A0A3D5YFL9-F1
#
_entry.id   AF-A0A3D5YFL9-F1
#
_cell.length_a   1.000
_cell.length_b   1.000
_cell.length_c   1.000
_cell.angle_alpha   90.00
_cell.angle_beta   90.00
_cell.angle_gamma   90.00
#
_symmetry.space_group_name_H-M   'P 1'
#
loop_
_entity.id
_entity.type
_entity.pdbx_description
1 polymer ?
#
loop_
_entity_poly.entity_id
_entity_poly.type
_entity_poly.pdbx_seq_one_letter_code
_entity_poly.pdbx_strand_id
1 'polypeptide(L)'
;MQAEYILMMRLQSLVGLEIQKITEEIEEKKKLIDYLESIIADPIKLDGVIREEMEYMKAKYGDERKTKISQDLSVYNIASSLKAFKDAADKIKEDVIVWIGNDYSMRVLYQSRIQVIPDETLDLIYTHNQDKLIIITDIGELVVQRLKEFGSFVMKQNSINLKDHFGLK
;
A
#
# COMPACT_ATOMS: atom_id res chain seq x y z
N MET A 1 1.57 -15.25 65.80
CA MET A 1 2.86 -15.39 65.08
C MET A 1 4.03 -14.78 65.83
N GLN A 2 3.98 -13.56 66.40
CA GLN A 2 5.13 -13.00 67.16
C GLN A 2 5.52 -13.77 68.45
N ALA A 3 4.55 -14.29 69.22
CA ALA A 3 4.81 -14.93 70.51
C ALA A 3 5.67 -16.22 70.42
N GLU A 4 5.54 -16.97 69.34
CA GLU A 4 6.25 -18.23 69.11
C GLU A 4 7.73 -17.99 68.74
N TYR A 5 8.00 -16.97 67.91
CA TYR A 5 9.37 -16.53 67.60
C TYR A 5 10.11 -16.01 68.84
N ILE A 6 9.41 -15.30 69.75
CA ILE A 6 10.00 -14.84 71.02
C ILE A 6 10.39 -16.03 71.91
N LEU A 7 9.60 -17.11 71.89
CA LEU A 7 9.91 -18.33 72.63
C LEU A 7 11.15 -19.04 72.06
N MET A 8 11.28 -19.10 70.73
CA MET A 8 12.44 -19.66 70.03
C MET A 8 13.73 -18.84 70.27
N MET A 9 13.64 -17.51 70.31
CA MET A 9 14.80 -16.64 70.58
C MET A 9 15.44 -16.89 71.96
N ARG A 10 14.64 -17.19 72.99
CA ARG A 10 15.16 -17.49 74.35
C ARG A 10 15.98 -18.77 74.43
N LEU A 11 15.75 -19.73 73.52
CA LEU A 11 16.52 -20.97 73.44
C LEU A 11 17.84 -20.78 72.68
N GLN A 12 17.98 -19.72 71.87
CA GLN A 12 19.11 -19.53 70.94
C GLN A 12 20.09 -18.40 71.30
N SER A 13 19.85 -17.59 72.33
CA SER A 13 20.55 -16.30 72.44
C SER A 13 21.70 -16.28 73.46
N LEU A 14 22.96 -16.34 73.00
CA LEU A 14 24.08 -15.64 73.66
C LEU A 14 25.34 -15.49 72.79
N VAL A 15 25.18 -14.99 71.56
CA VAL A 15 26.32 -14.52 70.76
C VAL A 15 26.01 -13.12 70.26
N GLY A 16 26.76 -12.10 70.69
CA GLY A 16 26.54 -10.70 70.31
C GLY A 16 26.51 -10.47 68.80
N LEU A 17 27.19 -11.33 68.04
CA LEU A 17 27.19 -11.34 66.58
C LEU A 17 25.79 -11.58 65.96
N GLU A 18 24.93 -12.33 66.65
CA GLU A 18 23.59 -12.67 66.15
C GLU A 18 22.59 -11.53 66.40
N ILE A 19 22.72 -10.83 67.52
CA ILE A 19 21.97 -9.58 67.78
C ILE A 19 22.38 -8.49 66.79
N GLN A 20 23.68 -8.36 66.50
CA GLN A 20 24.18 -7.42 65.49
C GLN A 20 23.58 -7.72 64.12
N LYS A 21 23.65 -8.98 63.65
CA LYS A 21 23.04 -9.40 62.37
C LYS A 21 21.55 -9.10 62.30
N ILE A 22 20.79 -9.36 63.36
CA ILE A 22 19.35 -9.06 63.39
C ILE A 22 19.12 -7.55 63.30
N THR A 23 19.93 -6.75 63.99
CA THR A 23 19.80 -5.29 63.97
C THR A 23 20.14 -4.73 62.58
N GLU A 24 21.19 -5.25 61.94
CA GLU A 24 21.57 -4.94 60.57
C GLU A 24 20.46 -5.32 59.58
N GLU A 25 19.90 -6.53 59.67
CA GLU A 25 18.81 -6.97 58.79
C GLU A 25 17.55 -6.10 58.96
N ILE A 26 17.22 -5.69 60.18
CA ILE A 26 16.12 -4.76 60.44
C ILE A 26 16.39 -3.41 59.77
N GLU A 27 17.61 -2.90 59.86
CA GLU A 27 17.97 -1.62 59.25
C GLU A 27 17.95 -1.69 57.72
N GLU A 28 18.47 -2.77 57.13
CA GLU A 28 18.41 -3.01 55.68
C GLU A 28 16.96 -3.10 55.19
N LYS A 29 16.10 -3.84 55.88
CA LYS A 29 14.68 -3.94 55.50
C LYS A 29 13.96 -2.61 55.62
N LYS A 30 14.25 -1.80 56.64
CA LYS A 30 13.68 -0.44 56.76
C LYS A 30 14.12 0.44 55.59
N LYS A 31 15.41 0.43 55.25
CA LYS A 31 15.92 1.17 54.08
C LYS A 31 15.26 0.73 52.78
N LEU A 32 15.03 -0.58 52.62
CA LEU A 32 14.34 -1.12 51.46
C LEU A 32 12.88 -0.66 51.40
N ILE A 33 12.16 -0.67 52.53
CA ILE A 33 10.79 -0.17 52.61
C ILE A 33 10.74 1.30 52.20
N ASP A 34 11.60 2.15 52.80
CA ASP A 34 11.65 3.58 52.48
C ASP A 34 11.93 3.82 50.99
N TYR A 35 12.85 3.05 50.40
CA TYR A 35 13.16 3.12 48.98
C TYR A 35 11.94 2.77 48.11
N LEU A 36 11.27 1.64 48.40
CA LEU A 36 10.11 1.17 47.65
C LEU A 36 8.91 2.13 47.80
N GLU A 37 8.66 2.63 49.00
CA GLU A 37 7.63 3.65 49.24
C GLU A 37 7.94 4.93 48.45
N SER A 38 9.22 5.33 48.37
CA SER A 38 9.62 6.51 47.59
C SER A 38 9.41 6.34 46.08
N ILE A 39 9.47 5.11 45.56
CA ILE A 39 9.16 4.80 44.16
C ILE A 39 7.64 4.84 43.94
N ILE A 40 6.85 4.27 44.84
CA ILE A 40 5.39 4.24 44.72
C ILE A 40 4.79 5.65 44.82
N ALA A 41 5.38 6.52 45.65
CA ALA A 41 4.90 7.88 45.86
C ALA A 41 5.22 8.85 44.71
N ASP A 42 6.24 8.57 43.89
CA ASP A 42 6.71 9.47 42.83
C ASP A 42 6.68 8.78 41.45
N PRO A 43 5.74 9.15 40.56
CA PRO A 43 5.62 8.54 39.24
C PRO A 43 6.87 8.76 38.36
N ILE A 44 7.62 9.84 38.56
CA ILE A 44 8.85 10.11 37.78
C ILE A 44 9.95 9.10 38.15
N LYS A 45 10.07 8.77 39.43
CA LYS A 45 11.01 7.74 39.88
C LYS A 45 10.61 6.37 39.37
N LEU A 46 9.32 6.04 39.42
CA LEU A 46 8.80 4.78 38.88
C LEU A 46 9.15 4.63 37.39
N ASP A 47 8.90 5.66 36.58
CA ASP A 47 9.24 5.66 35.16
C ASP A 47 10.76 5.50 34.94
N GLY A 48 11.58 6.09 35.82
CA GLY A 48 13.03 5.90 35.83
C GLY A 48 13.43 4.44 36.04
N VAL A 49 12.89 3.78 37.08
CA VAL A 49 13.16 2.36 37.36
C VAL A 49 12.69 1.48 36.20
N ILE A 50 11.48 1.71 35.68
CA ILE A 50 10.94 0.96 34.54
C ILE A 50 11.86 1.08 33.33
N ARG A 51 12.35 2.29 33.05
CA ARG A 51 13.29 2.51 31.94
C ARG A 51 14.58 1.73 32.13
N GLU A 52 15.17 1.78 33.31
CA GLU A 52 16.40 1.03 33.62
C GLU A 52 16.18 -0.48 33.45
N GLU A 53 15.06 -1.02 33.93
CA GLU A 53 14.69 -2.42 33.75
C GLU A 53 14.51 -2.78 32.27
N MET A 54 13.85 -1.93 31.47
CA MET A 54 13.67 -2.13 30.04
C MET A 54 15.00 -2.10 29.28
N GLU A 55 15.91 -1.19 29.64
CA GLU A 55 17.27 -1.13 29.07
C GLU A 55 18.07 -2.39 29.42
N TYR A 56 17.99 -2.87 30.67
CA TYR A 56 18.60 -4.14 31.09
C TYR A 56 18.05 -5.34 30.32
N MET A 57 16.71 -5.43 30.18
CA MET A 57 16.05 -6.50 29.43
C MET A 57 16.47 -6.50 27.96
N LYS A 58 16.53 -5.32 27.33
CA LYS A 58 17.02 -5.16 25.95
C LYS A 58 18.48 -5.60 25.82
N ALA A 59 19.34 -5.26 26.77
CA ALA A 59 20.75 -5.64 26.73
C ALA A 59 20.98 -7.15 26.93
N LYS A 60 20.19 -7.78 27.82
CA LYS A 60 20.33 -9.19 28.17
C LYS A 60 19.67 -10.14 27.18
N TYR A 61 18.55 -9.73 26.59
CA TYR A 61 17.70 -10.61 25.77
C TYR A 61 17.42 -10.07 24.35
N GLY A 62 17.92 -8.89 24.00
CA GLY A 62 17.71 -8.32 22.67
C GLY A 62 18.48 -9.09 21.59
N ASP A 63 17.81 -9.41 20.50
CA ASP A 63 18.40 -9.95 19.28
C ASP A 63 18.28 -8.97 18.10
N GLU A 64 19.12 -9.17 17.09
CA GLU A 64 18.98 -8.40 15.86
C GLU A 64 17.69 -8.76 15.14
N ARG A 65 17.11 -7.76 14.46
CA ARG A 65 15.91 -7.98 13.67
C ARG A 65 16.21 -8.97 12.54
N LYS A 66 15.61 -10.17 12.63
CA LYS A 66 15.76 -11.25 11.65
C LYS A 66 15.24 -10.88 10.25
N THR A 67 14.31 -9.94 10.16
CA THR A 67 13.68 -9.50 8.91
C THR A 67 14.15 -8.11 8.50
N LYS A 68 14.50 -7.93 7.23
CA LYS A 68 14.82 -6.62 6.66
C LYS A 68 13.57 -6.02 6.02
N ILE A 69 13.35 -4.72 6.24
CA ILE A 69 12.30 -3.99 5.53
C ILE A 69 12.84 -3.69 4.13
N SER A 70 12.26 -4.34 3.12
CA SER A 70 12.58 -4.05 1.72
C SER A 70 11.75 -2.85 1.26
N GLN A 71 12.42 -1.77 0.82
CA GLN A 71 11.78 -0.65 0.13
C GLN A 71 11.55 -0.95 -1.36
N ASP A 72 11.62 -2.22 -1.75
CA ASP A 72 11.43 -2.61 -3.14
C ASP A 72 9.98 -2.39 -3.57
N LEU A 73 9.75 -1.25 -4.21
CA LEU A 73 8.50 -0.89 -4.87
C LEU A 73 8.27 -1.74 -6.13
N SER A 74 9.16 -2.67 -6.51
CA SER A 74 8.95 -3.57 -7.66
C SER A 74 7.62 -4.33 -7.60
N VAL A 75 7.21 -4.73 -6.39
CA VAL A 75 5.94 -5.42 -6.13
C VAL A 75 4.74 -4.51 -6.42
N TYR A 76 4.88 -3.20 -6.21
CA TYR A 76 3.89 -2.18 -6.63
C TYR A 76 4.07 -1.72 -8.09
N ASN A 77 5.25 -1.88 -8.68
CA ASN A 77 5.58 -1.49 -10.05
C ASN A 77 4.90 -2.35 -11.11
N ILE A 78 4.11 -3.37 -10.78
CA ILE A 78 3.29 -4.05 -11.80
C ILE A 78 2.36 -3.03 -12.48
N ALA A 79 1.74 -2.11 -11.72
CA ALA A 79 0.88 -1.06 -12.28
C ALA A 79 1.67 -0.02 -13.09
N SER A 80 2.84 0.41 -12.57
CA SER A 80 3.71 1.40 -13.23
C SER A 80 4.35 0.85 -14.50
N SER A 81 4.77 -0.41 -14.50
CA SER A 81 5.29 -1.11 -15.68
C SER A 81 4.19 -1.33 -16.70
N LEU A 82 2.99 -1.78 -16.32
CA LEU A 82 1.84 -1.85 -17.24
C LEU A 82 1.51 -0.49 -17.86
N LYS A 83 1.59 0.59 -17.07
CA LYS A 83 1.40 1.95 -17.56
C LYS A 83 2.52 2.35 -18.53
N ALA A 84 3.78 2.04 -18.21
CA ALA A 84 4.91 2.29 -19.10
C ALA A 84 4.82 1.47 -20.40
N PHE A 85 4.33 0.24 -20.36
CA PHE A 85 4.06 -0.59 -21.54
C PHE A 85 2.88 -0.05 -22.35
N LYS A 86 1.81 0.44 -21.70
CA LYS A 86 0.70 1.14 -22.37
C LYS A 86 1.18 2.43 -23.04
N ASP A 87 1.94 3.26 -22.33
CA ASP A 87 2.50 4.52 -22.84
C ASP A 87 3.50 4.29 -23.98
N ALA A 88 4.27 3.19 -23.94
CA ALA A 88 5.16 2.80 -25.04
C ALA A 88 4.38 2.31 -26.27
N ALA A 89 3.32 1.51 -26.08
CA ALA A 89 2.41 1.09 -27.15
C ALA A 89 1.58 2.26 -27.71
N ASP A 90 1.35 3.31 -26.91
CA ASP A 90 0.69 4.55 -27.32
C ASP A 90 1.60 5.50 -28.10
N LYS A 91 2.91 5.21 -28.23
CA LYS A 91 3.83 5.98 -29.10
C LYS A 91 3.94 5.44 -30.51
N ILE A 92 3.52 4.21 -30.77
CA ILE A 92 3.57 3.62 -32.11
C ILE A 92 2.43 4.22 -32.93
N LYS A 93 2.77 5.16 -33.81
CA LYS A 93 1.83 5.75 -34.78
C LYS A 93 1.74 4.80 -35.96
N GLU A 94 0.54 4.31 -36.22
CA GLU A 94 0.25 3.45 -37.36
C GLU A 94 -0.75 4.17 -38.26
N ASP A 95 -0.53 4.10 -39.56
CA ASP A 95 -1.45 4.61 -40.56
C ASP A 95 -2.70 3.73 -40.59
N VAL A 96 -3.86 4.37 -40.44
CA VAL A 96 -5.16 3.72 -40.47
C VAL A 96 -6.08 4.42 -41.46
N ILE A 97 -6.98 3.65 -42.04
CA ILE A 97 -8.06 4.16 -42.88
C ILE A 97 -9.35 4.00 -42.10
N VAL A 98 -10.04 5.11 -41.84
CA VAL A 98 -11.37 5.10 -41.26
C VAL A 98 -12.37 5.07 -42.41
N TRP A 99 -13.13 4.00 -42.50
CA TRP A 99 -14.23 3.85 -43.43
C TRP A 99 -15.55 4.15 -42.74
N ILE A 100 -16.36 4.99 -43.37
CA ILE A 100 -17.70 5.35 -42.92
C ILE A 100 -18.69 4.94 -44.01
N GLY A 101 -19.63 4.07 -43.66
CA GLY A 101 -20.72 3.63 -44.53
C GLY A 101 -21.92 4.58 -44.49
N ASN A 102 -22.79 4.47 -45.50
CA ASN A 102 -24.04 5.25 -45.58
C ASN A 102 -25.02 4.98 -44.43
N ASP A 103 -24.88 3.84 -43.75
CA ASP A 103 -25.64 3.42 -42.59
C ASP A 103 -25.04 3.93 -41.26
N TYR A 104 -24.07 4.85 -41.32
CA TYR A 104 -23.28 5.33 -40.18
C TYR A 104 -22.44 4.22 -39.51
N SER A 105 -22.20 3.12 -40.21
CA SER A 105 -21.23 2.13 -39.76
C SER A 105 -19.81 2.66 -39.94
N MET A 106 -18.99 2.51 -38.91
CA MET A 106 -17.59 2.90 -38.95
C MET A 106 -16.68 1.69 -38.78
N ARG A 107 -15.58 1.67 -39.54
CA ARG A 107 -14.51 0.68 -39.43
C ARG A 107 -13.15 1.37 -39.44
N VAL A 108 -12.28 1.00 -38.50
CA VAL A 108 -10.87 1.42 -38.49
C VAL A 108 -10.02 0.28 -39.08
N LEU A 109 -9.46 0.52 -40.26
CA LEU A 109 -8.72 -0.47 -41.04
C LEU A 109 -7.22 -0.19 -40.96
N TYR A 110 -6.47 -1.14 -40.40
CA TYR A 110 -5.00 -1.11 -40.34
C TYR A 110 -4.41 -1.70 -41.62
N GLN A 111 -4.70 -1.08 -42.77
CA GLN A 111 -4.25 -1.53 -44.09
C GLN A 111 -3.70 -0.34 -44.89
N SER A 112 -2.57 -0.54 -45.56
CA SER A 112 -1.92 0.54 -46.34
C SER A 112 -2.63 0.85 -47.66
N ARG A 113 -3.49 -0.06 -48.18
CA ARG A 113 -4.19 0.09 -49.47
C ARG A 113 -5.53 -0.65 -49.46
N ILE A 114 -6.57 0.02 -49.95
CA ILE A 114 -7.88 -0.59 -50.27
C ILE A 114 -7.92 -0.80 -51.78
N GLN A 115 -8.22 -2.03 -52.23
CA GLN A 115 -8.27 -2.37 -53.66
C GLN A 115 -9.66 -2.17 -54.28
N VAL A 116 -10.72 -2.29 -53.47
CA VAL A 116 -12.11 -2.13 -53.89
C VAL A 116 -12.83 -1.31 -52.82
N ILE A 117 -13.38 -0.17 -53.21
CA ILE A 117 -14.22 0.65 -52.33
C ILE A 117 -15.67 0.19 -52.56
N PRO A 118 -16.38 -0.28 -51.53
CA PRO A 118 -17.79 -0.65 -51.66
C PRO A 118 -18.64 0.54 -52.09
N ASP A 119 -19.68 0.30 -52.90
CA ASP A 119 -20.58 1.35 -53.39
C ASP A 119 -21.35 2.04 -52.24
N GLU A 120 -21.49 1.40 -51.07
CA GLU A 120 -22.14 1.92 -49.87
C GLU A 120 -21.19 2.72 -48.96
N THR A 121 -20.21 3.41 -49.53
CA THR A 121 -19.25 4.24 -48.78
C THR A 121 -19.70 5.69 -48.74
N LEU A 122 -19.83 6.24 -47.53
CA LEU A 122 -20.05 7.66 -47.34
C LEU A 122 -18.73 8.44 -47.43
N ASP A 123 -17.71 7.98 -46.69
CA ASP A 123 -16.40 8.63 -46.67
C ASP A 123 -15.25 7.68 -46.27
N LEU A 124 -14.04 8.05 -46.67
CA LEU A 124 -12.78 7.36 -46.38
C LEU A 124 -11.73 8.37 -45.91
N ILE A 125 -11.34 8.25 -44.63
CA ILE A 125 -10.43 9.19 -43.98
C ILE A 125 -9.10 8.49 -43.69
N TYR A 126 -8.01 9.02 -44.25
CA TYR A 126 -6.64 8.56 -43.99
C TYR A 126 -6.07 9.33 -42.80
N THR A 127 -5.72 8.63 -41.73
CA THR A 127 -5.32 9.24 -40.45
C THR A 127 -4.45 8.27 -39.66
N HIS A 128 -4.03 8.64 -38.45
CA HIS A 128 -3.23 7.77 -37.59
C HIS A 128 -4.09 7.20 -36.46
N ASN A 129 -3.77 5.99 -36.00
CA ASN A 129 -4.46 5.32 -34.89
C ASN A 129 -4.55 6.16 -33.58
N GLN A 130 -3.65 7.12 -33.38
CA GLN A 130 -3.62 8.01 -32.21
C GLN A 130 -4.48 9.28 -32.36
N ASP A 131 -4.95 9.58 -33.58
CA ASP A 131 -5.78 10.75 -33.86
C ASP A 131 -7.19 10.56 -33.25
N LYS A 132 -7.89 11.68 -33.06
CA LYS A 132 -9.22 11.70 -32.43
C LYS A 132 -10.29 11.85 -33.49
N LEU A 133 -11.28 10.98 -33.44
CA LEU A 133 -12.53 11.18 -34.12
C LEU A 133 -13.40 12.15 -33.32
N ILE A 134 -13.91 13.17 -34.00
CA ILE A 134 -14.86 14.12 -33.45
C ILE A 134 -16.16 13.96 -34.24
N ILE A 135 -17.23 13.60 -33.55
CA ILE A 135 -18.57 13.50 -34.11
C ILE A 135 -19.40 14.63 -33.55
N ILE A 136 -20.08 15.37 -34.44
CA ILE A 136 -21.00 16.44 -34.09
C ILE A 136 -22.35 16.06 -34.67
N THR A 137 -23.36 15.92 -33.81
CA THR A 137 -24.74 15.67 -34.26
C THR A 137 -25.45 16.99 -34.59
N ASP A 138 -26.56 16.89 -35.33
CA ASP A 138 -27.43 18.01 -35.68
C ASP A 138 -28.11 18.66 -34.46
N ILE A 139 -28.25 17.92 -33.36
CA ILE A 139 -28.71 18.40 -32.05
C ILE A 139 -27.59 19.02 -31.18
N GLY A 140 -26.35 19.02 -31.68
CA GLY A 140 -25.20 19.65 -31.00
C GLY A 140 -24.49 18.78 -29.98
N GLU A 141 -24.69 17.45 -29.99
CA GLU A 141 -23.91 16.53 -29.18
C GLU A 141 -22.52 16.37 -29.79
N LEU A 142 -21.49 16.56 -28.97
CA LEU A 142 -20.09 16.42 -29.34
C LEU A 142 -19.53 15.16 -28.70
N VAL A 143 -19.06 14.24 -29.53
CA VAL A 143 -18.36 13.03 -29.08
C VAL A 143 -16.94 13.08 -29.58
N VAL A 144 -15.98 12.87 -28.66
CA VAL A 144 -14.56 12.83 -28.98
C VAL A 144 -13.98 11.52 -28.48
N GLN A 145 -13.45 10.71 -29.39
CA GLN A 145 -12.83 9.43 -29.03
C GLN A 145 -11.58 9.16 -29.87
N ARG A 146 -10.55 8.52 -29.29
CA ARG A 146 -9.34 8.14 -30.02
C ARG A 146 -9.57 6.94 -30.91
N LEU A 147 -9.01 6.93 -32.11
CA LEU A 147 -9.20 5.83 -33.07
C LEU A 147 -8.71 4.46 -32.56
N LYS A 148 -7.65 4.43 -31.75
CA LYS A 148 -7.15 3.22 -31.08
C LYS A 148 -8.14 2.58 -30.11
N GLU A 149 -9.03 3.36 -29.50
CA GLU A 149 -9.98 2.86 -28.49
C GLU A 149 -11.11 2.04 -29.10
N PHE A 150 -11.36 2.19 -30.41
CA PHE A 150 -12.34 1.38 -31.12
C PHE A 150 -11.83 -0.05 -31.38
N GLY A 151 -10.51 -0.31 -31.26
CA GLY A 151 -9.90 -1.62 -31.53
C GLY A 151 -9.46 -1.81 -32.99
N SER A 152 -8.67 -2.86 -33.26
CA SER A 152 -8.24 -3.23 -34.60
C SER A 152 -9.28 -4.13 -35.27
N PHE A 153 -10.03 -3.58 -36.23
CA PHE A 153 -10.99 -4.36 -37.00
C PHE A 153 -10.33 -4.95 -38.23
N VAL A 154 -10.32 -6.29 -38.32
CA VAL A 154 -10.13 -6.97 -39.60
C VAL A 154 -11.42 -6.80 -40.40
N MET A 155 -11.35 -6.64 -41.73
CA MET A 155 -12.52 -6.52 -42.64
C MET A 155 -13.65 -7.56 -42.45
N LYS A 156 -13.41 -8.65 -41.70
CA LYS A 156 -14.37 -9.70 -41.36
C LYS A 156 -15.03 -9.58 -39.96
N GLN A 157 -14.68 -8.58 -39.16
CA GLN A 157 -15.29 -8.34 -37.83
C GLN A 157 -16.33 -7.22 -37.85
N ASN A 158 -17.26 -7.29 -36.89
CA ASN A 158 -18.44 -6.43 -36.75
C ASN A 158 -18.08 -4.95 -36.86
N SER A 159 -18.74 -4.23 -37.78
CA SER A 159 -18.72 -2.76 -37.81
C SER A 159 -19.32 -2.19 -36.53
N ILE A 160 -18.77 -1.07 -36.06
CA ILE A 160 -19.40 -0.29 -34.99
C ILE A 160 -20.45 0.61 -35.64
N ASN A 161 -21.69 0.53 -35.18
CA ASN A 161 -22.68 1.55 -35.51
C ASN A 161 -22.45 2.76 -34.60
N LEU A 162 -22.18 3.93 -35.18
CA LEU A 162 -21.87 5.15 -34.42
C LEU A 162 -23.04 5.61 -33.55
N LYS A 163 -24.29 5.37 -33.97
CA LYS A 163 -25.49 5.77 -33.22
C LYS A 163 -25.65 4.90 -31.96
N ASP A 164 -25.55 3.58 -32.13
CA ASP A 164 -25.72 2.64 -31.02
C ASP A 164 -24.55 2.70 -30.03
N HIS A 165 -23.32 2.91 -30.52
CA HIS A 165 -22.13 2.93 -29.67
C HIS A 165 -22.08 4.14 -28.74
N PHE A 166 -22.52 5.30 -29.23
CA PHE A 166 -22.48 6.55 -28.48
C PHE A 166 -23.84 6.96 -27.89
N GLY A 167 -24.91 6.21 -28.17
CA GLY A 167 -26.25 6.54 -27.72
C GLY A 167 -26.79 7.84 -28.31
N LEU A 168 -26.32 8.20 -29.51
CA LEU A 168 -26.69 9.44 -30.21
C LEU A 168 -28.15 9.35 -30.67
N LYS A 169 -28.92 10.42 -30.43
CA LYS A 169 -30.33 10.52 -30.85
C LYS A 169 -30.48 11.04 -32.26
#